data_AF-A0A9P4GWT1-F1
#
_entry.id   AF-A0A9P4GWT1-F1
#
_cell.length_a   1.000
_cell.length_b   1.000
_cell.length_c   1.000
_cell.angle_alpha   90.00
_cell.angle_beta   90.00
_cell.angle_gamma   90.00
#
_symmetry.space_group_name_H-M   'P 1'
#
loop_
_entity.id
_entity.type
_entity.pdbx_description
1 polymer ?
#
loop_
_entity_poly.entity_id
_entity_poly.type
_entity_poly.pdbx_seq_one_letter_code
_entity_poly.pdbx_strand_id
1 'polypeptide(L)'
;MATESDPAVTRVTVILNTPDDWFNWLFIRQDVANRHALWQYINPDVTKENLPKLAEPPEPQLIDYQAAATKLSDLTAENRESYRWECDRWERRRSEYRIQLKALADLNTDISKTIAVRHIHLIKDHETPYDRLVALKKFLCPTDATRRRELADKYNALKTAPRAVKKVEQWLSDWVYITA
;
A
#
# COMPACT_ATOMS: atom_id res chain seq x y z
N MET A 1 -13.38 -21.14 32.92
CA MET A 1 -12.36 -20.74 31.93
C MET A 1 -12.99 -19.64 31.09
N ALA A 2 -12.78 -18.38 31.47
CA ALA A 2 -13.32 -17.22 30.76
C ALA A 2 -12.30 -16.81 29.69
N THR A 3 -12.72 -16.77 28.43
CA THR A 3 -11.92 -16.27 27.32
C THR A 3 -11.81 -14.76 27.44
N GLU A 4 -10.62 -14.26 27.70
CA GLU A 4 -10.29 -12.83 27.64
C GLU A 4 -10.59 -12.34 26.22
N SER A 5 -11.51 -11.37 26.13
CA SER A 5 -11.78 -10.64 24.90
C SER A 5 -10.60 -9.72 24.64
N ASP A 6 -9.92 -9.94 23.53
CA ASP A 6 -8.88 -9.06 23.00
C ASP A 6 -9.42 -7.60 22.95
N PRO A 7 -8.71 -6.61 23.48
CA PRO A 7 -9.13 -5.22 23.37
C PRO A 7 -9.13 -4.83 21.89
N ALA A 8 -10.30 -4.42 21.39
CA ALA A 8 -10.45 -3.89 20.05
C ALA A 8 -9.51 -2.69 19.88
N VAL A 9 -8.35 -2.93 19.27
CA VAL A 9 -7.42 -1.88 18.86
C VAL A 9 -8.18 -0.97 17.90
N THR A 10 -8.55 0.22 18.38
CA THR A 10 -9.14 1.29 17.57
C THR A 10 -8.09 1.74 16.56
N ARG A 11 -8.04 1.06 15.40
CA ARG A 11 -7.21 1.47 14.28
C ARG A 11 -7.72 2.84 13.82
N VAL A 12 -6.92 3.87 14.09
CA VAL A 12 -7.17 5.22 13.57
C VAL A 12 -7.23 5.14 12.06
N THR A 13 -8.44 5.27 11.51
CA THR A 13 -8.64 5.22 10.06
C THR A 13 -8.65 6.65 9.55
N VAL A 14 -7.55 7.05 8.91
CA VAL A 14 -7.48 8.34 8.23
C VAL A 14 -8.33 8.24 6.97
N ILE A 15 -9.26 9.19 6.79
CA ILE A 15 -10.10 9.31 5.60
C ILE A 15 -9.54 10.42 4.71
N LEU A 16 -9.24 10.10 3.46
CA LEU A 16 -8.78 11.08 2.49
C LEU A 16 -9.95 11.95 2.05
N ASN A 17 -10.01 13.15 2.62
CA ASN A 17 -11.11 14.09 2.42
C ASN A 17 -10.58 15.39 1.81
N THR A 18 -9.50 15.92 2.37
CA THR A 18 -8.86 17.17 2.01
C THR A 18 -7.40 16.94 1.60
N PRO A 19 -6.75 17.90 0.94
CA PRO A 19 -5.34 17.78 0.61
C PRO A 19 -4.43 17.61 1.84
N ASP A 20 -4.81 18.19 3.00
CA ASP A 20 -4.11 18.01 4.28
C ASP A 20 -4.00 16.53 4.70
N ASP A 21 -5.01 15.71 4.36
CA ASP A 21 -5.05 14.30 4.72
C ASP A 21 -4.10 13.44 3.88
N TRP A 22 -3.66 13.95 2.71
CA TRP A 22 -2.97 13.19 1.67
C TRP A 22 -1.75 12.43 2.20
N PHE A 23 -0.84 13.10 2.88
CA PHE A 23 0.44 12.51 3.29
C PHE A 23 0.24 11.44 4.37
N ASN A 24 -0.58 11.71 5.38
CA ASN A 24 -0.88 10.74 6.44
C ASN A 24 -1.66 9.54 5.89
N TRP A 25 -2.62 9.80 5.00
CA TRP A 25 -3.39 8.73 4.36
C TRP A 25 -2.51 7.85 3.47
N LEU A 26 -1.67 8.45 2.62
CA LEU A 26 -0.77 7.74 1.72
C LEU A 26 0.24 6.88 2.50
N PHE A 27 0.79 7.43 3.59
CA PHE A 27 1.71 6.71 4.48
C PHE A 27 1.10 5.42 5.02
N ILE A 28 -0.15 5.45 5.49
CA ILE A 28 -0.84 4.24 5.99
C ILE A 28 -1.03 3.21 4.86
N ARG A 29 -1.39 3.64 3.65
CA ARG A 29 -1.54 2.72 2.50
C ARG A 29 -0.20 2.13 2.06
N GLN A 30 0.87 2.92 2.15
CA GLN A 30 2.23 2.44 1.92
C GLN A 30 2.63 1.38 2.96
N ASP A 31 2.32 1.57 4.25
CA ASP A 31 2.54 0.54 5.28
C ASP A 31 1.79 -0.75 4.95
N VAL A 32 0.49 -0.65 4.62
CA VAL A 32 -0.34 -1.80 4.23
C VAL A 32 0.25 -2.54 3.02
N ALA A 33 0.70 -1.81 1.99
CA ALA A 33 1.33 -2.40 0.81
C ALA A 33 2.68 -3.07 1.14
N ASN A 34 3.49 -2.47 2.01
CA ASN A 34 4.80 -2.98 2.39
C ASN A 34 4.75 -4.31 3.12
N ARG A 35 3.65 -4.64 3.83
CA ARG A 35 3.45 -5.94 4.49
C ARG A 35 3.60 -7.14 3.55
N HIS A 36 3.29 -6.94 2.28
CA HIS A 36 3.42 -7.95 1.22
C HIS A 36 4.41 -7.54 0.13
N ALA A 37 5.31 -6.58 0.43
CA ALA A 37 6.30 -6.03 -0.50
C ALA A 37 5.70 -5.51 -1.82
N LEU A 38 4.48 -4.93 -1.75
CA LEU A 38 3.73 -4.51 -2.92
C LEU A 38 4.05 -3.09 -3.38
N TRP A 39 4.57 -2.22 -2.51
CA TRP A 39 4.71 -0.79 -2.80
C TRP A 39 5.51 -0.51 -4.07
N GLN A 40 6.56 -1.29 -4.32
CA GLN A 40 7.38 -1.19 -5.53
C GLN A 40 6.58 -1.33 -6.84
N TYR A 41 5.45 -2.02 -6.82
CA TYR A 41 4.59 -2.25 -8.00
C TYR A 41 3.48 -1.20 -8.18
N ILE A 42 3.24 -0.37 -7.16
CA ILE A 42 2.08 0.53 -7.11
C ILE A 42 2.43 1.96 -6.73
N ASN A 43 3.72 2.29 -6.61
CA ASN A 43 4.16 3.60 -6.17
C ASN A 43 3.71 4.70 -7.15
N PRO A 44 2.82 5.64 -6.75
CA PRO A 44 2.30 6.70 -7.62
C PRO A 44 3.32 7.82 -7.92
N ASP A 45 4.51 7.79 -7.31
CA ASP A 45 5.62 8.68 -7.62
C ASP A 45 6.45 8.20 -8.82
N VAL A 46 6.28 6.94 -9.21
CA VAL A 46 7.00 6.32 -10.33
C VAL A 46 6.07 6.20 -11.54
N THR A 47 6.60 6.46 -12.74
CA THR A 47 5.82 6.30 -13.97
C THR A 47 5.56 4.82 -14.24
N LYS A 48 4.42 4.52 -14.88
CA LYS A 48 3.95 3.13 -15.06
C LYS A 48 4.95 2.25 -15.81
N GLU A 49 5.74 2.86 -16.70
CA GLU A 49 6.75 2.18 -17.52
C GLU A 49 7.96 1.73 -16.70
N ASN A 50 8.26 2.43 -15.61
CA ASN A 50 9.39 2.15 -14.73
C ASN A 50 9.01 1.24 -13.56
N LEU A 51 7.73 0.91 -13.41
CA LEU A 51 7.29 -0.01 -12.38
C LEU A 51 7.61 -1.46 -12.76
N PRO A 52 8.17 -2.26 -11.83
CA PRO A 52 8.24 -3.70 -11.99
C PRO A 52 6.84 -4.28 -12.27
N LYS A 53 6.78 -5.39 -12.99
CA LYS A 53 5.54 -6.15 -13.16
C LYS A 53 5.53 -7.33 -12.21
N LEU A 54 4.46 -7.45 -11.44
CA LEU A 54 4.21 -8.65 -10.66
C LEU A 54 3.78 -9.76 -11.62
N ALA A 55 4.62 -10.78 -11.79
CA ALA A 55 4.39 -11.88 -12.72
C ALA A 55 4.36 -13.22 -11.99
N GLU A 56 3.54 -14.14 -12.49
CA GLU A 56 3.52 -15.52 -11.98
C GLU A 56 4.86 -16.19 -12.24
N PRO A 57 5.45 -16.89 -11.25
CA PRO A 57 6.70 -17.61 -11.46
C PRO A 57 6.52 -18.74 -12.49
N PRO A 58 7.46 -18.90 -13.44
CA PRO A 58 7.36 -19.94 -14.47
C PRO A 58 7.46 -21.32 -13.86
N GLU A 59 6.59 -22.23 -14.30
CA GLU A 59 6.60 -23.63 -13.87
C GLU A 59 7.83 -24.35 -14.42
N PRO A 60 8.62 -25.04 -13.58
CA PRO A 60 9.77 -25.82 -14.02
C PRO A 60 9.36 -26.88 -15.02
N GLN A 61 10.05 -26.97 -16.15
CA GLN A 61 9.78 -27.98 -17.17
C GLN A 61 10.85 -29.06 -17.15
N LEU A 62 10.47 -30.32 -17.42
CA LEU A 62 11.42 -31.44 -17.46
C LEU A 62 12.53 -31.22 -18.50
N ILE A 63 12.20 -30.54 -19.61
CA ILE A 63 13.12 -30.18 -20.68
C ILE A 63 14.27 -29.26 -20.24
N ASP A 64 14.10 -28.50 -19.16
CA ASP A 64 15.12 -27.59 -18.63
C ASP A 64 16.28 -28.36 -17.97
N TYR A 65 16.03 -29.62 -17.57
CA TYR A 65 16.99 -30.48 -16.87
C TYR A 65 17.54 -31.57 -17.78
N GLN A 66 16.78 -31.99 -18.79
CA GLN A 66 17.25 -32.95 -19.77
C GLN A 66 16.52 -32.78 -21.11
N ALA A 67 17.29 -32.54 -22.17
CA ALA A 67 16.75 -32.38 -23.52
C ALA A 67 15.93 -33.61 -23.93
N ALA A 68 14.76 -33.37 -24.55
CA ALA A 68 13.79 -34.38 -24.95
C ALA A 68 13.12 -35.20 -23.81
N ALA A 69 13.33 -34.84 -22.54
CA ALA A 69 12.58 -35.45 -21.44
C ALA A 69 11.11 -35.03 -21.50
N THR A 70 10.22 -36.03 -21.61
CA THR A 70 8.77 -35.82 -21.59
C THR A 70 8.13 -36.41 -20.34
N LYS A 71 8.83 -37.31 -19.66
CA LYS A 71 8.39 -37.99 -18.45
C LYS A 71 9.48 -37.93 -17.39
N LEU A 72 9.08 -37.98 -16.13
CA LEU A 72 10.00 -38.02 -14.99
C LEU A 72 10.97 -39.22 -15.05
N SER A 73 10.54 -40.32 -15.67
CA SER A 73 11.37 -41.51 -15.92
C SER A 73 12.56 -41.23 -16.83
N ASP A 74 12.46 -40.25 -17.73
CA ASP A 74 13.49 -39.96 -18.73
C ASP A 74 14.72 -39.27 -18.10
N LEU A 75 14.53 -38.62 -16.96
CA LEU A 75 15.57 -37.92 -16.21
C LEU A 75 16.53 -38.87 -15.49
N THR A 76 17.81 -38.48 -15.34
CA THR A 76 18.75 -39.15 -14.43
C THR A 76 18.32 -38.97 -12.96
N ALA A 77 18.85 -39.78 -12.04
CA ALA A 77 18.52 -39.67 -10.61
C ALA A 77 18.85 -38.27 -10.05
N GLU A 78 19.99 -37.71 -10.43
CA GLU A 78 20.44 -36.36 -10.06
C GLU A 78 19.54 -35.27 -10.65
N ASN A 79 19.17 -35.39 -11.93
CA ASN A 79 18.27 -34.43 -12.57
C ASN A 79 16.84 -34.49 -11.98
N ARG A 80 16.37 -35.67 -11.55
CA ARG A 80 15.09 -35.82 -10.86
C ARG A 80 15.08 -35.12 -9.51
N GLU A 81 16.19 -35.20 -8.76
CA GLU A 81 16.32 -34.51 -7.47
C GLU A 81 16.32 -33.00 -7.66
N SER A 82 17.12 -32.50 -8.62
CA SER A 82 17.15 -31.08 -8.98
C SER A 82 15.78 -30.56 -9.44
N TYR A 83 15.08 -31.32 -10.29
CA TYR A 83 13.73 -30.99 -10.73
C TYR A 83 12.74 -30.91 -9.56
N ARG A 84 12.76 -31.90 -8.64
CA ARG A 84 11.90 -31.90 -7.44
C ARG A 84 12.17 -30.67 -6.57
N TRP A 85 13.44 -30.33 -6.34
CA TRP A 85 13.83 -29.16 -5.57
C TRP A 85 13.28 -27.86 -6.18
N GLU A 86 13.38 -27.70 -7.50
CA GLU A 86 12.87 -26.52 -8.19
C GLU A 86 11.33 -26.49 -8.28
N CYS A 87 10.65 -27.63 -8.40
CA CYS A 87 9.19 -27.70 -8.24
C CYS A 87 8.75 -27.22 -6.85
N ASP A 88 9.40 -27.68 -5.79
CA ASP A 88 9.10 -27.25 -4.42
C ASP A 88 9.35 -25.74 -4.23
N ARG A 89 10.41 -25.21 -4.85
CA ARG A 89 10.73 -23.78 -4.82
C ARG A 89 9.71 -22.95 -5.61
N TRP A 90 9.30 -23.44 -6.78
CA TRP A 90 8.26 -22.83 -7.59
C TRP A 90 6.93 -22.77 -6.85
N GLU A 91 6.51 -23.86 -6.19
CA GLU A 91 5.26 -23.89 -5.42
C GLU A 91 5.26 -22.82 -4.31
N ARG A 92 6.38 -22.64 -3.60
CA ARG A 92 6.55 -21.57 -2.60
C ARG A 92 6.40 -20.18 -3.21
N ARG A 93 7.12 -19.90 -4.31
CA ARG A 93 7.04 -18.62 -5.03
C ARG A 93 5.63 -18.35 -5.58
N ARG A 94 4.96 -19.39 -6.09
CA ARG A 94 3.59 -19.30 -6.63
C ARG A 94 2.60 -18.99 -5.52
N SER A 95 2.78 -19.59 -4.34
CA SER A 95 2.01 -19.27 -3.14
C SER A 95 2.19 -17.80 -2.71
N GLU A 96 3.44 -17.31 -2.66
CA GLU A 96 3.73 -15.90 -2.37
C GLU A 96 3.09 -14.95 -3.39
N TYR A 97 3.21 -15.26 -4.68
CA TYR A 97 2.54 -14.52 -5.76
C TYR A 97 1.01 -14.46 -5.56
N ARG A 98 0.37 -15.57 -5.20
CA ARG A 98 -1.07 -15.60 -4.90
C ARG A 98 -1.44 -14.74 -3.69
N ILE A 99 -0.62 -14.75 -2.64
CA ILE A 99 -0.80 -13.89 -1.47
C ILE A 99 -0.71 -12.42 -1.88
N GLN A 100 0.27 -12.07 -2.72
CA GLN A 100 0.44 -10.71 -3.25
C GLN A 100 -0.75 -10.26 -4.11
N LEU A 101 -1.28 -11.11 -4.98
CA LEU A 101 -2.49 -10.81 -5.76
C LEU A 101 -3.70 -10.54 -4.86
N LYS A 102 -3.90 -11.36 -3.82
CA LYS A 102 -4.96 -11.12 -2.84
C LYS A 102 -4.77 -9.80 -2.11
N ALA A 103 -3.56 -9.53 -1.64
CA ALA A 103 -3.23 -8.29 -0.95
C ALA A 103 -3.40 -7.04 -1.84
N LEU A 104 -3.15 -7.14 -3.15
CA LEU A 104 -3.46 -6.08 -4.11
C LEU A 104 -4.96 -5.80 -4.21
N ALA A 105 -5.79 -6.84 -4.27
CA ALA A 105 -7.25 -6.69 -4.29
C ALA A 105 -7.79 -6.11 -2.98
N ASP A 106 -7.23 -6.55 -1.85
CA ASP A 106 -7.56 -6.02 -0.53
C ASP A 106 -7.18 -4.55 -0.41
N LEU A 107 -5.99 -4.15 -0.89
CA LEU A 107 -5.55 -2.76 -0.93
C LEU A 107 -6.46 -1.91 -1.83
N ASN A 108 -6.91 -2.45 -2.96
CA ASN A 108 -7.83 -1.76 -3.84
C ASN A 108 -9.14 -1.40 -3.12
N THR A 109 -9.63 -2.34 -2.31
CA THR A 109 -10.81 -2.17 -1.47
C THR A 109 -10.55 -1.20 -0.32
N ASP A 110 -9.39 -1.25 0.30
CA ASP A 110 -8.97 -0.34 1.36
C ASP A 110 -8.91 1.11 0.88
N ILE A 111 -8.35 1.35 -0.32
CA ILE A 111 -8.36 2.67 -0.96
C ILE A 111 -9.80 3.17 -1.12
N SER A 112 -10.70 2.37 -1.69
CA SER A 112 -12.11 2.79 -1.87
C SER A 112 -12.83 3.08 -0.55
N LYS A 113 -12.58 2.32 0.51
CA LYS A 113 -13.24 2.49 1.82
C LYS A 113 -12.74 3.70 2.59
N THR A 114 -11.55 4.19 2.28
CA THR A 114 -10.85 5.20 3.07
C THR A 114 -10.70 6.54 2.35
N ILE A 115 -11.41 6.72 1.24
CA ILE A 115 -11.62 8.02 0.62
C ILE A 115 -13.01 8.56 0.99
N ALA A 116 -13.15 9.88 1.03
CA ALA A 116 -14.46 10.49 1.19
C ALA A 116 -15.36 10.14 0.00
N VAL A 117 -16.66 9.92 0.25
CA VAL A 117 -17.65 9.52 -0.77
C VAL A 117 -17.64 10.45 -1.99
N ARG A 118 -17.44 11.75 -1.77
CA ARG A 118 -17.37 12.75 -2.86
C ARG A 118 -16.24 12.48 -3.84
N HIS A 119 -15.19 11.76 -3.47
CA HIS A 119 -14.02 11.48 -4.31
C HIS A 119 -14.12 10.13 -5.04
N ILE A 120 -15.17 9.33 -4.81
CA ILE A 120 -15.34 8.02 -5.46
C ILE A 120 -15.34 8.12 -6.98
N HIS A 121 -15.92 9.20 -7.52
CA HIS A 121 -15.94 9.44 -8.97
C HIS A 121 -14.54 9.56 -9.60
N LEU A 122 -13.50 9.87 -8.81
CA LEU A 122 -12.12 9.96 -9.28
C LEU A 122 -11.48 8.58 -9.49
N ILE A 123 -12.01 7.53 -8.86
CA ILE A 123 -11.41 6.18 -8.86
C ILE A 123 -12.29 5.09 -9.46
N LYS A 124 -13.57 5.39 -9.75
CA LYS A 124 -14.56 4.40 -10.19
C LYS A 124 -14.17 3.67 -11.49
N ASP A 125 -13.48 4.36 -12.39
CA ASP A 125 -13.08 3.84 -13.71
C ASP A 125 -11.64 3.28 -13.70
N HIS A 126 -11.06 3.12 -12.50
CA HIS A 126 -9.70 2.62 -12.32
C HIS A 126 -9.73 1.26 -11.62
N GLU A 127 -9.16 0.26 -12.30
CA GLU A 127 -9.15 -1.12 -11.84
C GLU A 127 -7.99 -1.42 -10.90
N THR A 128 -6.81 -0.83 -11.15
CA THR A 128 -5.61 -1.14 -10.36
C THR A 128 -5.41 -0.16 -9.21
N PRO A 129 -4.81 -0.61 -8.08
CA PRO A 129 -4.43 0.28 -6.99
C PRO A 129 -3.53 1.44 -7.45
N TYR A 130 -2.59 1.17 -8.36
CA TYR A 130 -1.70 2.20 -8.93
C TYR A 130 -2.49 3.30 -9.62
N ASP A 131 -3.37 2.94 -10.56
CA ASP A 131 -4.12 3.93 -11.34
C ASP A 131 -5.03 4.78 -10.42
N ARG A 132 -5.61 4.16 -9.37
CA ARG A 132 -6.37 4.88 -8.34
C ARG A 132 -5.51 5.85 -7.54
N LEU A 133 -4.32 5.43 -7.09
CA LEU A 133 -3.40 6.28 -6.33
C LEU A 133 -2.92 7.46 -7.16
N VAL A 134 -2.60 7.25 -8.44
CA VAL A 134 -2.19 8.32 -9.38
C VAL A 134 -3.33 9.32 -9.58
N ALA A 135 -4.55 8.84 -9.80
CA ALA A 135 -5.72 9.71 -9.94
C ALA A 135 -5.95 10.56 -8.68
N LEU A 136 -5.97 9.94 -7.50
CA LEU A 136 -6.14 10.66 -6.24
C LEU A 136 -4.99 11.67 -6.00
N LYS A 137 -3.75 11.28 -6.30
CA LYS A 137 -2.58 12.16 -6.17
C LYS A 137 -2.73 13.42 -7.03
N LYS A 138 -3.21 13.26 -8.26
CA LYS A 138 -3.41 14.39 -9.18
C LYS A 138 -4.37 15.46 -8.63
N PHE A 139 -5.40 15.04 -7.90
CA PHE A 139 -6.45 15.95 -7.41
C PHE A 139 -6.29 16.37 -5.95
N LEU A 140 -5.64 15.56 -5.12
CA LEU A 140 -5.62 15.72 -3.66
C LEU A 140 -4.22 15.87 -3.08
N CYS A 141 -3.15 15.67 -3.85
CA CYS A 141 -1.81 15.99 -3.35
C CYS A 141 -1.63 17.51 -3.28
N PRO A 142 -1.36 18.10 -2.10
CA PRO A 142 -1.00 19.50 -2.01
C PRO A 142 0.27 19.77 -2.83
N THR A 143 0.29 20.87 -3.57
CA THR A 143 1.56 21.38 -4.09
C THR A 143 2.40 21.93 -2.93
N ASP A 144 3.73 21.86 -3.04
CA ASP A 144 4.64 22.41 -2.02
C ASP A 144 4.31 23.86 -1.64
N ALA A 145 3.91 24.68 -2.62
CA ALA A 145 3.49 26.07 -2.37
C ALA A 145 2.21 26.16 -1.51
N THR A 146 1.22 25.31 -1.78
CA THR A 146 -0.03 25.23 -1.01
C THR A 146 0.25 24.80 0.41
N ARG A 147 1.06 23.74 0.58
CA ARG A 147 1.45 23.22 1.90
C ARG A 147 2.22 24.25 2.72
N ARG A 148 3.14 24.99 2.10
CA ARG A 148 3.87 26.09 2.78
C ARG A 148 2.94 27.20 3.24
N ARG A 149 1.97 27.59 2.40
CA ARG A 149 0.99 28.62 2.76
C ARG A 149 0.09 28.14 3.91
N GLU A 150 -0.41 26.91 3.85
CA GLU A 150 -1.22 26.31 4.91
C GLU A 150 -0.46 26.23 6.24
N LEU A 151 0.80 25.80 6.23
CA LEU A 151 1.64 25.78 7.43
C LEU A 151 1.87 27.20 7.97
N ALA A 152 2.10 28.18 7.10
CA ALA A 152 2.24 29.57 7.51
C ALA A 152 0.95 30.12 8.13
N ASP A 153 -0.21 29.82 7.55
CA ASP A 153 -1.52 30.23 8.05
C ASP A 153 -1.83 29.58 9.40
N LYS A 154 -1.58 28.26 9.54
CA LYS A 154 -1.71 27.52 10.79
C LYS A 154 -0.79 28.10 11.88
N TYR A 155 0.49 28.34 11.55
CA TYR A 155 1.44 28.97 12.46
C TYR A 155 1.02 30.39 12.86
N ASN A 156 0.53 31.21 11.91
CA ASN A 156 0.06 32.55 12.21
C ASN A 156 -1.20 32.55 13.09
N ALA A 157 -2.12 31.61 12.88
CA ALA A 157 -3.29 31.44 13.74
C ALA A 157 -2.88 31.07 15.18
N LEU A 158 -1.86 30.23 15.34
CA LEU A 158 -1.34 29.83 16.65
C LEU A 158 -0.69 30.97 17.44
N LYS A 159 -0.23 32.04 16.80
CA LYS A 159 0.28 33.24 17.51
C LYS A 159 -0.79 33.92 18.36
N THR A 160 -2.07 33.72 18.05
CA THR A 160 -3.16 34.30 18.82
C THR A 160 -3.70 33.28 19.80
N ALA A 161 -3.50 33.52 21.10
CA ALA A 161 -3.99 32.64 22.14
C ALA A 161 -5.54 32.58 22.14
N PRO A 162 -6.14 31.39 22.32
CA PRO A 162 -7.58 31.26 22.38
C PRO A 162 -8.14 31.94 23.64
N ARG A 163 -9.21 32.72 23.50
CA ARG A 163 -9.89 33.38 24.63
C ARG A 163 -10.65 32.40 25.53
N ALA A 164 -11.02 31.23 24.98
CA ALA A 164 -11.77 30.22 25.70
C ALA A 164 -10.82 29.21 26.36
N VAL A 165 -10.88 29.10 27.69
CA VAL A 165 -10.04 28.19 28.48
C VAL A 165 -10.11 26.74 27.97
N LYS A 166 -11.29 26.29 27.52
CA LYS A 166 -11.50 24.93 26.98
C LYS A 166 -10.71 24.63 25.69
N LYS A 167 -10.17 25.64 25.01
CA LYS A 167 -9.38 25.47 23.77
C LYS A 167 -7.87 25.58 24.01
N VAL A 168 -7.43 25.89 25.22
CA VAL A 168 -6.00 26.09 25.55
C VAL A 168 -5.21 24.80 25.35
N GLU A 169 -5.72 23.67 25.81
CA GLU A 169 -5.07 22.35 25.64
C GLU A 169 -4.91 21.98 24.15
N GLN A 170 -5.96 22.16 23.35
CA GLN A 170 -5.89 21.93 21.90
C GLN A 170 -4.85 22.84 21.25
N TRP A 171 -4.83 24.11 21.62
CA TRP A 171 -3.88 25.08 21.09
C TRP A 171 -2.43 24.73 21.44
N LEU A 172 -2.16 24.25 22.66
CA LEU A 172 -0.82 23.75 23.05
C LEU A 172 -0.42 22.50 22.24
N SER A 173 -1.35 21.57 22.03
CA SER A 173 -1.12 20.39 21.20
C SER A 173 -0.80 20.76 19.75
N ASP A 174 -1.55 21.70 19.18
CA ASP A 174 -1.32 22.21 17.81
C ASP A 174 0.04 22.91 17.70
N TRP A 175 0.48 23.63 18.73
CA TRP A 175 1.83 24.23 18.80
C TRP A 175 2.92 23.15 18.72
N VAL A 176 2.81 22.09 19.51
CA VAL A 176 3.77 20.96 19.45
C VAL A 176 3.76 20.34 18.07
N TYR A 177 2.58 20.08 17.49
CA TYR A 177 2.46 19.45 16.19
C TYR A 177 3.07 20.26 15.03
N ILE A 178 2.99 21.60 15.08
CA ILE A 178 3.46 22.48 13.99
C ILE A 178 4.92 22.88 14.14
N THR A 179 5.47 22.88 15.37
CA THR A 179 6.84 23.36 15.64
C THR A 179 7.87 22.28 15.97
N ALA A 180 7.44 21.04 16.21
CA ALA A 180 8.32 19.88 16.35
C ALA A 180 8.85 19.40 14.99
#